data_AF-A0A1A8S3G6-F1
#
_entry.id   AF-A0A1A8S3G6-F1
#
_cell.length_a   1.000
_cell.length_b   1.000
_cell.length_c   1.000
_cell.angle_alpha   90.00
_cell.angle_beta   90.00
_cell.angle_gamma   90.00
#
_symmetry.space_group_name_H-M   'P 1'
#
loop_
_entity.id
_entity.type
_entity.pdbx_description
1 polymer ?
#
loop_
_entity_poly.entity_id
_entity_poly.type
_entity_poly.pdbx_seq_one_letter_code
_entity_poly.pdbx_strand_id
1 'polypeptide(L)'
;DRVWASVAKCLNCVIAAVDKLQEGGNSKQEPAPELQLADVITSHNPGDWKEQLCPLVGRLKDCVMEVVEKAKRAMTFVLLQEAACSTPQGFLLQQRRDVVFSQALAALACGFVMKLYAGLQDKNFLRQLHLVGLVAQFESLLSTYSEEIGMLEDMEVGISDLQKVIFTITEAKTDKLSELQPSVWGRRDHFTVEVPLPQVIFQTLPEEMKEGKPLRVYPVLFNVGINEQQTIAERFGDISLQERINQRNFELLEAYYKTLSEKVPLECLPCFQTRTNIKELLETLGQNVVTKKRKNVEILWTAGTICRRLNGIRFTSCKSAKDRTSMSVTLEQCALLRDEHQLSKDSFVQALDCMRSRLTQGD
;
A
#
# COMPACT_ATOMS: atom_id res chain seq x y z
N ASP A 1 -34.04 25.01 -20.55
CA ASP A 1 -33.96 23.54 -20.52
C ASP A 1 -35.38 22.97 -20.54
N ARG A 2 -35.80 22.35 -21.65
CA ARG A 2 -37.22 22.04 -21.92
C ARG A 2 -37.84 21.02 -20.94
N VAL A 3 -37.03 20.13 -20.37
CA VAL A 3 -37.49 19.06 -19.46
C VAL A 3 -37.83 19.63 -18.07
N TRP A 4 -37.02 20.55 -17.54
CA TRP A 4 -37.32 21.28 -16.30
C TRP A 4 -38.56 22.16 -16.41
N ALA A 5 -38.80 22.75 -17.58
CA ALA A 5 -40.03 23.51 -17.85
C ALA A 5 -41.28 22.60 -17.82
N SER A 6 -41.18 21.34 -18.27
CA SER A 6 -42.26 20.36 -18.17
C SER A 6 -42.54 19.96 -16.72
N VAL A 7 -41.52 19.74 -15.89
CA VAL A 7 -41.70 19.48 -14.44
C VAL A 7 -42.40 20.64 -13.75
N ALA A 8 -41.95 21.87 -13.99
CA ALA A 8 -42.57 23.08 -13.42
C ALA A 8 -44.05 23.21 -13.86
N LYS A 9 -44.34 22.92 -15.14
CA LYS A 9 -45.72 22.94 -15.66
C LYS A 9 -46.59 21.88 -14.99
N CYS A 10 -46.10 20.64 -14.87
CA CYS A 10 -46.82 19.56 -14.20
C CYS A 10 -47.05 19.83 -12.71
N LEU A 11 -46.06 20.39 -12.02
CA LEU A 11 -46.17 20.78 -10.62
C LEU A 11 -47.22 21.88 -10.43
N ASN A 12 -47.20 22.91 -11.29
CA ASN A 12 -48.21 23.98 -11.27
C ASN A 12 -49.63 23.44 -11.53
N CYS A 13 -49.78 22.43 -12.40
CA CYS A 13 -51.07 21.77 -12.60
C CYS A 13 -51.54 20.98 -11.37
N VAL A 14 -50.63 20.34 -10.63
CA VAL A 14 -50.97 19.67 -9.36
C VAL A 14 -51.39 20.70 -8.31
N ILE A 15 -50.60 21.77 -8.14
CA ILE A 15 -50.89 22.86 -7.19
C ILE A 15 -52.27 23.46 -7.49
N ALA A 16 -52.54 23.86 -8.73
CA ALA A 16 -53.81 24.45 -9.12
C ALA A 16 -55.01 23.49 -8.95
N ALA A 17 -54.80 22.18 -9.05
CA ALA A 17 -55.85 21.19 -8.77
C ALA A 17 -56.11 21.03 -7.26
N VAL A 18 -55.06 21.07 -6.44
CA VAL A 18 -55.18 21.06 -4.97
C VAL A 18 -55.88 22.32 -4.47
N ASP A 19 -55.51 23.49 -4.99
CA ASP A 19 -56.11 24.78 -4.60
C ASP A 19 -57.62 24.80 -4.90
N LYS A 20 -58.04 24.30 -6.06
CA LYS A 20 -59.47 24.17 -6.42
C LYS A 20 -60.23 23.20 -5.51
N LEU A 21 -59.59 22.12 -5.07
CA LEU A 21 -60.20 21.16 -4.14
C LEU A 21 -60.34 21.76 -2.73
N GLN A 22 -59.44 22.67 -2.33
CA GLN A 22 -59.53 23.41 -1.07
C GLN A 22 -60.63 24.48 -1.12
N GLU A 23 -60.76 25.22 -2.22
CA GLU A 23 -61.81 26.24 -2.41
C GLU A 23 -63.21 25.62 -2.48
N GLY A 24 -63.37 24.46 -3.14
CA GLY A 24 -64.64 23.72 -3.21
C GLY A 24 -65.11 23.14 -1.87
N GLY A 25 -64.20 22.95 -0.91
CA GLY A 25 -64.52 22.52 0.47
C GLY A 25 -65.06 23.65 1.35
N ASN A 26 -64.74 24.90 1.04
CA ASN A 26 -65.09 26.07 1.86
C ASN A 26 -66.40 26.77 1.47
N SER A 27 -67.06 26.36 0.39
CA SER A 27 -68.29 27.02 -0.12
C SER A 27 -69.61 26.43 0.38
N LYS A 28 -69.60 25.55 1.39
CA LYS A 28 -70.82 24.98 2.01
C LYS A 28 -71.01 25.49 3.44
N GLN A 29 -71.33 26.77 3.63
CA GLN A 29 -71.93 27.27 4.88
C GLN A 29 -72.64 28.62 4.63
N GLU A 30 -73.98 28.59 4.51
CA GLU A 30 -74.96 29.49 5.16
C GLU A 30 -76.42 29.10 4.79
N PRO A 31 -77.46 29.42 5.60
CA PRO A 31 -78.68 28.59 5.73
C PRO A 31 -80.03 29.19 5.26
N ALA A 32 -81.00 28.27 5.06
CA ALA A 32 -82.48 28.37 5.16
C ALA A 32 -83.33 28.93 3.98
N PRO A 33 -84.66 28.64 3.87
CA PRO A 33 -85.51 27.65 4.56
C PRO A 33 -86.28 26.67 3.63
N GLU A 34 -87.00 25.74 4.26
CA GLU A 34 -87.67 24.52 3.79
C GLU A 34 -88.66 24.62 2.60
N LEU A 35 -88.64 23.61 1.71
CA LEU A 35 -89.83 22.95 1.13
C LEU A 35 -89.49 21.59 0.46
N GLN A 36 -90.06 20.54 1.06
CA GLN A 36 -90.34 19.14 0.69
C GLN A 36 -89.78 18.45 -0.59
N LEU A 37 -89.15 17.29 -0.30
CA LEU A 37 -89.08 15.99 -1.00
C LEU A 37 -88.99 15.91 -2.55
N ALA A 38 -87.85 15.42 -3.05
CA ALA A 38 -87.75 14.17 -3.81
C ALA A 38 -86.28 13.77 -4.09
N ASP A 39 -86.02 12.46 -3.94
CA ASP A 39 -84.84 11.65 -4.25
C ASP A 39 -83.75 12.26 -5.16
N VAL A 40 -82.56 12.52 -4.57
CA VAL A 40 -81.27 12.23 -5.21
C VAL A 40 -80.28 11.84 -4.13
N ILE A 41 -79.92 10.55 -4.07
CA ILE A 41 -78.72 10.10 -3.38
C ILE A 41 -77.52 10.65 -4.17
N THR A 42 -77.05 11.84 -3.85
CA THR A 42 -75.70 12.26 -4.24
C THR A 42 -74.73 11.65 -3.24
N SER A 43 -74.25 10.45 -3.57
CA SER A 43 -73.07 9.89 -2.94
C SER A 43 -71.89 10.84 -3.20
N HIS A 44 -71.55 11.69 -2.24
CA HIS A 44 -70.22 12.27 -2.19
C HIS A 44 -69.25 11.13 -1.84
N ASN A 45 -68.80 10.42 -2.87
CA ASN A 45 -67.79 9.38 -2.75
C ASN A 45 -66.47 10.03 -2.29
N PRO A 46 -65.84 9.55 -1.21
CA PRO A 46 -64.51 9.98 -0.78
C PRO A 46 -63.38 9.71 -1.80
N GLY A 47 -63.69 9.15 -2.98
CA GLY A 47 -62.74 8.75 -4.02
C GLY A 47 -62.47 9.78 -5.12
N ASP A 48 -63.29 10.83 -5.26
CA ASP A 48 -63.26 11.73 -6.43
C ASP A 48 -61.98 12.59 -6.53
N TRP A 49 -61.52 13.16 -5.40
CA TRP A 49 -60.29 13.95 -5.38
C TRP A 49 -59.05 13.10 -5.71
N LYS A 50 -59.05 11.83 -5.29
CA LYS A 50 -57.94 10.90 -5.53
C LYS A 50 -57.88 10.54 -7.01
N GLU A 51 -59.03 10.28 -7.64
CA GLU A 51 -59.12 10.02 -9.08
C GLU A 51 -58.70 11.24 -9.92
N GLN A 52 -58.98 12.46 -9.46
CA GLN A 52 -58.57 13.70 -10.13
C GLN A 52 -57.07 14.01 -9.98
N LEU A 53 -56.47 13.75 -8.80
CA LEU A 53 -55.06 14.02 -8.54
C LEU A 53 -54.11 12.92 -9.03
N CYS A 54 -54.53 11.66 -9.01
CA CYS A 54 -53.73 10.51 -9.46
C CYS A 54 -53.08 10.71 -10.85
N PRO A 55 -53.78 11.12 -11.92
CA PRO A 55 -53.16 11.31 -13.23
C PRO A 55 -52.21 12.52 -13.27
N LEU A 56 -52.46 13.56 -12.46
CA LEU A 56 -51.57 14.73 -12.37
C LEU A 56 -50.26 14.39 -11.68
N VAL A 57 -50.34 13.67 -10.56
CA VAL A 57 -49.19 13.16 -9.81
C VAL A 57 -48.42 12.12 -10.63
N GLY A 58 -49.12 11.25 -11.37
CA GLY A 58 -48.52 10.31 -12.31
C GLY A 58 -47.69 11.02 -13.38
N ARG A 59 -48.26 12.04 -14.04
CA ARG A 59 -47.52 12.85 -15.03
C ARG A 59 -46.33 13.59 -14.42
N LEU A 60 -46.47 14.15 -13.22
CA LEU A 60 -45.37 14.80 -12.52
C LEU A 60 -44.24 13.80 -12.23
N LYS A 61 -44.59 12.60 -11.74
CA LYS A 61 -43.63 11.50 -11.52
C LYS A 61 -42.88 11.17 -12.81
N ASP A 62 -43.58 11.01 -13.92
CA ASP A 62 -42.96 10.68 -15.22
C ASP A 62 -42.01 11.78 -15.70
N CYS A 63 -42.41 13.06 -15.57
CA CYS A 63 -41.54 14.19 -15.91
C CYS A 63 -40.30 14.27 -15.00
N VAL A 64 -40.43 14.00 -13.69
CA VAL A 64 -39.30 13.96 -12.76
C VAL A 64 -38.38 12.78 -13.10
N MET A 65 -38.92 11.61 -13.42
CA MET A 65 -38.14 10.45 -13.86
C MET A 65 -37.34 10.76 -15.13
N GLU A 66 -37.93 11.49 -16.09
CA GLU A 66 -37.22 11.92 -17.30
C GLU A 66 -36.03 12.85 -16.98
N VAL A 67 -36.21 13.80 -16.05
CA VAL A 67 -35.11 14.66 -15.57
C VAL A 67 -34.02 13.84 -14.89
N VAL A 68 -34.39 12.89 -14.03
CA VAL A 68 -33.44 12.01 -13.34
C VAL A 68 -32.64 11.18 -14.34
N GLU A 69 -33.28 10.59 -15.34
CA GLU A 69 -32.59 9.83 -16.38
C GLU A 69 -31.68 10.70 -17.23
N LYS A 70 -32.10 11.93 -17.57
CA LYS A 70 -31.25 12.90 -18.27
C LYS A 70 -30.03 13.31 -17.42
N ALA A 71 -30.22 13.53 -16.12
CA ALA A 71 -29.14 13.86 -15.20
C ALA A 71 -28.15 12.69 -15.04
N LYS A 72 -28.64 11.45 -14.91
CA LYS A 72 -27.80 10.24 -14.88
C LYS A 72 -26.96 10.10 -16.15
N ARG A 73 -27.57 10.29 -17.33
CA ARG A 73 -26.87 10.23 -18.62
C ARG A 73 -25.81 11.33 -18.73
N ALA A 74 -26.14 12.56 -18.33
CA ALA A 74 -25.19 13.66 -18.31
C ALA A 74 -24.01 13.39 -17.36
N MET A 75 -24.27 12.89 -16.15
CA MET A 75 -23.24 12.53 -15.19
C MET A 75 -22.36 11.39 -15.71
N THR A 76 -22.96 10.36 -16.30
CA THR A 76 -22.22 9.25 -16.93
C THR A 76 -21.34 9.75 -18.05
N PHE A 77 -21.84 10.68 -18.88
CA PHE A 77 -21.05 11.30 -19.94
C PHE A 77 -19.86 12.10 -19.38
N VAL A 78 -20.07 12.90 -18.32
CA VAL A 78 -18.99 13.65 -17.67
C VAL A 78 -17.94 12.70 -17.09
N LEU A 79 -18.35 11.64 -16.39
CA LEU A 79 -17.43 10.63 -15.86
C LEU A 79 -16.67 9.89 -16.97
N LEU A 80 -17.33 9.58 -18.09
CA LEU A 80 -16.69 8.97 -19.26
C LEU A 80 -15.71 9.93 -19.95
N GLN A 81 -16.05 11.22 -20.02
CA GLN A 81 -15.17 12.24 -20.57
C GLN A 81 -13.94 12.44 -19.67
N GLU A 82 -14.13 12.48 -18.36
CA GLU A 82 -13.04 12.51 -17.38
C GLU A 82 -12.16 11.27 -17.49
N ALA A 83 -12.75 10.07 -17.57
CA ALA A 83 -12.03 8.83 -17.80
C ALA A 83 -11.25 8.86 -19.12
N ALA A 84 -11.86 9.28 -20.23
CA ALA A 84 -11.20 9.36 -21.53
C ALA A 84 -10.02 10.35 -21.54
N CYS A 85 -10.17 11.51 -20.88
CA CYS A 85 -9.10 12.50 -20.75
C CYS A 85 -7.96 12.04 -19.84
N SER A 86 -8.27 11.29 -18.77
CA SER A 86 -7.29 10.80 -17.80
C SER A 86 -6.62 9.47 -18.20
N THR A 87 -7.21 8.71 -19.12
CA THR A 87 -6.71 7.37 -19.55
C THR A 87 -5.25 7.39 -20.04
N PRO A 88 -4.80 8.35 -20.88
CA PRO A 88 -3.40 8.38 -21.33
C PRO A 88 -2.41 8.60 -20.18
N GLN A 89 -2.74 9.51 -19.26
CA GLN A 89 -1.91 9.79 -18.09
C GLN A 89 -1.91 8.61 -17.11
N GLY A 90 -3.06 7.95 -16.93
CA GLY A 90 -3.19 6.72 -16.16
C GLY A 90 -2.32 5.59 -16.70
N PHE A 91 -2.24 5.44 -18.03
CA PHE A 91 -1.37 4.45 -18.66
C PHE A 91 0.11 4.73 -18.40
N LEU A 92 0.56 5.98 -18.53
CA LEU A 92 1.95 6.37 -18.25
C LEU A 92 2.32 6.16 -16.78
N LEU A 93 1.42 6.50 -15.85
CA LEU A 93 1.62 6.25 -14.43
C LEU A 93 1.66 4.75 -14.13
N GLN A 94 0.80 3.95 -14.77
CA GLN A 94 0.83 2.50 -14.64
C GLN A 94 2.13 1.92 -15.18
N GLN A 95 2.61 2.38 -16.33
CA GLN A 95 3.89 1.95 -16.90
C GLN A 95 5.05 2.31 -15.96
N ARG A 96 5.06 3.53 -15.41
CA ARG A 96 6.07 3.96 -14.42
C ARG A 96 6.05 3.07 -13.19
N ARG A 97 4.87 2.76 -12.65
CA ARG A 97 4.69 1.85 -11.51
C ARG A 97 5.15 0.42 -11.83
N ASP A 98 4.83 -0.09 -13.02
CA ASP A 98 5.27 -1.42 -13.49
C ASP A 98 6.80 -1.49 -13.59
N VAL A 99 7.46 -0.43 -14.10
CA VAL A 99 8.93 -0.34 -14.16
C VAL A 99 9.55 -0.34 -12.76
N VAL A 100 9.08 0.52 -11.86
CA VAL A 100 9.62 0.62 -10.51
C VAL A 100 9.40 -0.69 -9.73
N PHE A 101 8.21 -1.29 -9.86
CA PHE A 101 7.92 -2.60 -9.28
C PHE A 101 8.87 -3.68 -9.82
N SER A 102 9.13 -3.72 -11.12
CA SER A 102 10.04 -4.72 -11.70
C SER A 102 11.48 -4.60 -11.15
N GLN A 103 11.95 -3.37 -10.93
CA GLN A 103 13.27 -3.10 -10.33
C GLN A 103 13.31 -3.57 -8.88
N ALA A 104 12.27 -3.24 -8.09
CA ALA A 104 12.15 -3.65 -6.70
C ALA A 104 12.03 -5.18 -6.56
N LEU A 105 11.25 -5.82 -7.44
CA LEU A 105 11.06 -7.27 -7.47
C LEU A 105 12.35 -8.00 -7.82
N ALA A 106 13.11 -7.52 -8.81
CA ALA A 106 14.39 -8.10 -9.17
C ALA A 106 15.39 -8.07 -8.00
N ALA A 107 15.47 -6.93 -7.30
CA ALA A 107 16.28 -6.81 -6.09
C ALA A 107 15.80 -7.78 -4.99
N LEU A 108 14.49 -7.82 -4.74
CA LEU A 108 13.91 -8.70 -3.74
C LEU A 108 14.18 -10.17 -4.04
N ALA A 109 13.96 -10.61 -5.28
CA ALA A 109 14.19 -11.99 -5.70
C ALA A 109 15.65 -12.40 -5.52
N CYS A 110 16.59 -11.53 -5.92
CA CYS A 110 18.02 -11.75 -5.68
C CYS A 110 18.33 -11.89 -4.19
N GLY A 111 17.86 -10.95 -3.37
CA GLY A 111 18.09 -10.99 -1.92
C GLY A 111 17.44 -12.21 -1.25
N PHE A 112 16.26 -12.62 -1.71
CA PHE A 112 15.57 -13.81 -1.22
C PHE A 112 16.36 -15.08 -1.53
N VAL A 113 16.82 -15.23 -2.78
CA VAL A 113 17.65 -16.38 -3.19
C VAL A 113 18.92 -16.43 -2.35
N MET A 114 19.65 -15.32 -2.23
CA MET A 114 20.87 -15.25 -1.42
C MET A 114 20.61 -15.62 0.05
N LYS A 115 19.52 -15.11 0.64
CA LYS A 115 19.17 -15.41 2.03
C LYS A 115 18.71 -16.85 2.22
N LEU A 116 17.96 -17.40 1.28
CA LEU A 116 17.56 -18.81 1.27
C LEU A 116 18.80 -19.70 1.27
N TYR A 117 19.71 -19.53 0.31
CA TYR A 117 20.93 -20.34 0.21
C TYR A 117 21.80 -20.23 1.46
N ALA A 118 21.95 -19.04 2.04
CA ALA A 118 22.69 -18.84 3.28
C ALA A 118 22.04 -19.55 4.50
N GLY A 119 20.72 -19.77 4.46
CA GLY A 119 19.93 -20.33 5.56
C GLY A 119 19.52 -21.79 5.39
N LEU A 120 19.89 -22.48 4.30
CA LEU A 120 19.44 -23.85 4.01
C LEU A 120 19.78 -24.88 5.11
N GLN A 121 20.86 -24.65 5.86
CA GLN A 121 21.28 -25.55 6.94
C GLN A 121 20.70 -25.16 8.30
N ASP A 122 20.08 -23.97 8.41
CA ASP A 122 19.48 -23.48 9.65
C ASP A 122 18.01 -23.88 9.73
N LYS A 123 17.73 -24.92 10.53
CA LYS A 123 16.36 -25.43 10.76
C LYS A 123 15.44 -24.37 11.36
N ASN A 124 15.96 -23.46 12.19
CA ASN A 124 15.17 -22.41 12.80
C ASN A 124 14.79 -21.34 11.78
N PHE A 125 15.73 -20.97 10.91
CA PHE A 125 15.45 -20.08 9.77
C PHE A 125 14.39 -20.68 8.85
N LEU A 126 14.52 -21.95 8.44
CA LEU A 126 13.54 -22.61 7.57
C LEU A 126 12.16 -22.64 8.24
N ARG A 127 12.11 -22.95 9.55
CA ARG A 127 10.88 -22.91 10.34
C ARG A 127 10.23 -21.53 10.33
N GLN A 128 11.00 -20.47 10.56
CA GLN A 128 10.51 -19.09 10.47
C GLN A 128 9.97 -18.79 9.06
N LEU A 129 10.74 -19.13 8.04
CA LEU A 129 10.42 -18.85 6.63
C LEU A 129 9.08 -19.45 6.22
N HIS A 130 8.78 -20.72 6.56
CA HIS A 130 7.53 -21.36 6.16
C HIS A 130 6.35 -21.09 7.12
N LEU A 131 6.56 -20.72 8.39
CA LEU A 131 5.46 -20.41 9.34
C LEU A 131 5.01 -18.95 9.28
N VAL A 132 5.95 -18.04 9.04
CA VAL A 132 5.74 -16.60 9.11
C VAL A 132 6.13 -15.93 7.79
N GLY A 133 7.35 -16.17 7.31
CA GLY A 133 7.95 -15.44 6.21
C GLY A 133 9.16 -14.61 6.65
N LEU A 134 9.62 -13.72 5.78
CA LEU A 134 10.79 -12.86 6.04
C LEU A 134 10.43 -11.38 5.98
N VAL A 135 11.13 -10.55 6.75
CA VAL A 135 11.13 -9.11 6.53
C VAL A 135 12.20 -8.74 5.49
N ALA A 136 11.87 -7.84 4.57
CA ALA A 136 12.81 -7.24 3.63
C ALA A 136 12.91 -5.74 3.92
N GLN A 137 13.98 -5.32 4.58
CA GLN A 137 14.20 -3.93 4.94
C GLN A 137 14.98 -3.21 3.84
N PHE A 138 14.32 -2.23 3.22
CA PHE A 138 14.90 -1.32 2.25
C PHE A 138 15.30 -0.03 2.97
N GLU A 139 16.57 0.32 2.84
CA GLU A 139 17.17 1.55 3.32
C GLU A 139 17.36 2.51 2.14
N SER A 140 16.74 3.68 2.24
CA SER A 140 16.90 4.76 1.26
C SER A 140 17.67 5.92 1.86
N LEU A 141 18.70 6.35 1.13
CA LEU A 141 19.53 7.52 1.44
C LEU A 141 19.15 8.74 0.59
N LEU A 142 18.01 8.67 -0.10
CA LEU A 142 17.48 9.75 -0.95
C LEU A 142 17.05 10.95 -0.09
N SER A 143 17.34 12.13 -0.61
CA SER A 143 16.87 13.37 -0.04
C SER A 143 15.44 13.69 -0.45
N THR A 144 14.77 14.47 0.39
CA THR A 144 13.40 14.96 0.17
C THR A 144 13.38 16.27 -0.61
N TYR A 145 14.33 16.45 -1.54
CA TYR A 145 14.52 17.70 -2.26
C TYR A 145 14.85 17.46 -3.74
N SER A 146 14.39 18.38 -4.60
CA SER A 146 14.62 18.33 -6.05
C SER A 146 14.23 16.96 -6.63
N GLU A 147 15.03 16.40 -7.53
CA GLU A 147 14.70 15.16 -8.25
C GLU A 147 14.62 13.92 -7.35
N GLU A 148 15.29 13.91 -6.19
CA GLU A 148 15.30 12.73 -5.32
C GLU A 148 13.97 12.49 -4.61
N ILE A 149 13.11 13.51 -4.49
CA ILE A 149 11.79 13.35 -3.87
C ILE A 149 10.88 12.45 -4.71
N GLY A 150 10.84 12.65 -6.03
CA GLY A 150 10.04 11.82 -6.94
C GLY A 150 10.56 10.38 -7.04
N MET A 151 11.88 10.19 -6.88
CA MET A 151 12.47 8.85 -6.77
C MET A 151 12.02 8.15 -5.47
N LEU A 152 11.90 8.90 -4.36
CA LEU A 152 11.44 8.36 -3.09
C LEU A 152 9.94 8.01 -3.13
N GLU A 153 9.11 8.83 -3.79
CA GLU A 153 7.68 8.55 -3.99
C GLU A 153 7.48 7.27 -4.83
N ASP A 154 8.23 7.12 -5.92
CA ASP A 154 8.24 5.89 -6.71
C ASP A 154 8.63 4.68 -5.86
N MET A 155 9.70 4.82 -5.08
CA MET A 155 10.25 3.77 -4.24
C MET A 155 9.27 3.34 -3.15
N GLU A 156 8.54 4.28 -2.52
CA GLU A 156 7.48 3.99 -1.56
C GLU A 156 6.41 3.06 -2.16
N VAL A 157 5.90 3.41 -3.35
CA VAL A 157 4.86 2.63 -4.03
C VAL A 157 5.40 1.28 -4.51
N GLY A 158 6.58 1.27 -5.15
CA GLY A 158 7.19 0.07 -5.69
C GLY A 158 7.51 -0.98 -4.62
N ILE A 159 8.02 -0.55 -3.46
CA ILE A 159 8.32 -1.43 -2.33
C ILE A 159 7.04 -1.89 -1.64
N SER A 160 6.07 -1.01 -1.45
CA SER A 160 4.76 -1.39 -0.88
C SER A 160 4.09 -2.48 -1.72
N ASP A 161 4.21 -2.42 -3.05
CA ASP A 161 3.65 -3.42 -3.95
C ASP A 161 4.29 -4.80 -3.85
N LEU A 162 5.50 -4.92 -3.30
CA LEU A 162 6.15 -6.22 -3.08
C LEU A 162 5.37 -7.11 -2.11
N GLN A 163 4.44 -6.56 -1.31
CA GLN A 163 3.53 -7.35 -0.46
C GLN A 163 2.62 -8.30 -1.27
N LYS A 164 2.48 -8.06 -2.58
CA LYS A 164 1.70 -8.87 -3.54
C LYS A 164 2.49 -10.06 -4.08
N VAL A 165 3.76 -10.19 -3.69
CA VAL A 165 4.69 -11.21 -4.18
C VAL A 165 4.75 -12.36 -3.18
N ILE A 166 4.65 -13.57 -3.70
CA ILE A 166 4.83 -14.81 -2.96
C ILE A 166 6.00 -15.57 -3.56
N PHE A 167 6.77 -16.24 -2.73
CA PHE A 167 7.83 -17.14 -3.16
C PHE A 167 7.40 -18.59 -2.98
N THR A 168 7.80 -19.46 -3.91
CA THR A 168 7.63 -20.91 -3.78
C THR A 168 8.95 -21.58 -4.14
N ILE A 169 9.30 -22.65 -3.44
CA ILE A 169 10.50 -23.41 -3.74
C ILE A 169 10.11 -24.62 -4.58
N THR A 170 10.85 -24.86 -5.65
CA THR A 170 10.64 -26.00 -6.55
C THR A 170 11.89 -26.84 -6.71
N GLU A 171 11.72 -28.09 -7.11
CA GLU A 171 12.83 -28.98 -7.44
C GLU A 171 13.30 -28.68 -8.88
N ALA A 172 14.59 -28.39 -9.03
CA ALA A 172 15.19 -28.21 -10.35
C ALA A 172 15.25 -29.55 -11.10
N LYS A 173 14.93 -29.53 -12.39
CA LYS A 173 14.98 -30.73 -13.24
C LYS A 173 16.40 -31.26 -13.43
N THR A 174 17.38 -30.36 -13.45
CA THR A 174 18.81 -30.67 -13.62
C THR A 174 19.66 -29.63 -12.88
N ASP A 175 20.91 -29.96 -12.58
CA ASP A 175 21.88 -29.04 -11.94
C ASP A 175 22.49 -28.00 -12.90
N LYS A 176 21.87 -27.78 -14.08
CA LYS A 176 22.33 -26.74 -15.02
C LYS A 176 21.94 -25.36 -14.49
N LEU A 177 22.87 -24.40 -14.58
CA LEU A 177 22.66 -23.01 -14.15
C LEU A 177 21.39 -22.36 -14.73
N SER A 178 21.01 -22.67 -15.97
CA SER A 178 19.78 -22.14 -16.60
C SER A 178 18.50 -22.61 -15.91
N GLU A 179 18.50 -23.81 -15.32
CA GLU A 179 17.35 -24.39 -14.62
C GLU A 179 17.30 -24.02 -13.13
N LEU A 180 18.35 -23.34 -12.63
CA LEU A 180 18.45 -22.84 -11.25
C LEU A 180 18.06 -21.36 -11.14
N GLN A 181 17.63 -20.74 -12.24
CA GLN A 181 17.21 -19.34 -12.27
C GLN A 181 15.78 -19.18 -11.74
N PRO A 182 15.51 -18.19 -10.88
CA PRO A 182 14.15 -17.90 -10.46
C PRO A 182 13.27 -17.48 -11.64
N SER A 183 12.02 -17.94 -11.65
CA SER A 183 11.02 -17.55 -12.64
C SER A 183 9.87 -16.77 -12.01
N VAL A 184 9.38 -15.75 -12.71
CA VAL A 184 8.29 -14.89 -12.24
C VAL A 184 7.06 -15.11 -13.10
N TRP A 185 5.90 -15.28 -12.48
CA TRP A 185 4.61 -15.31 -13.17
C TRP A 185 3.49 -14.77 -12.30
N GLY A 186 2.31 -14.63 -12.90
CA GLY A 186 1.11 -14.16 -12.21
C GLY A 186 0.53 -12.91 -12.88
N ARG A 187 -0.12 -12.09 -12.06
CA ARG A 187 -0.79 -10.85 -12.47
C ARG A 187 -0.34 -9.71 -11.56
N ARG A 188 -0.63 -8.46 -11.94
CA ARG A 188 -0.20 -7.25 -11.22
C ARG A 188 -0.57 -7.22 -9.73
N ASP A 189 -1.66 -7.89 -9.37
CA ASP A 189 -2.19 -7.99 -8.02
C ASP A 189 -1.64 -9.18 -7.24
N HIS A 190 -1.09 -10.19 -7.93
CA HIS A 190 -0.60 -11.43 -7.35
C HIS A 190 0.53 -12.03 -8.20
N PHE A 191 1.78 -11.87 -7.74
CA PHE A 191 2.95 -12.46 -8.38
C PHE A 191 3.47 -13.65 -7.58
N THR A 192 3.98 -14.65 -8.29
CA THR A 192 4.70 -15.77 -7.70
C THR A 192 6.10 -15.82 -8.31
N VAL A 193 7.10 -15.89 -7.43
CA VAL A 193 8.49 -16.13 -7.79
C VAL A 193 8.82 -17.56 -7.40
N GLU A 194 9.04 -18.41 -8.40
CA GLU A 194 9.55 -19.74 -8.16
C GLU A 194 11.06 -19.73 -8.05
N VAL A 195 11.58 -20.39 -7.01
CA VAL A 195 13.00 -20.53 -6.74
C VAL A 195 13.36 -22.02 -6.83
N PRO A 196 13.91 -22.46 -7.98
CA PRO A 196 14.35 -23.84 -8.14
C PRO A 196 15.61 -24.12 -7.33
N LEU A 197 15.64 -25.27 -6.64
CA LEU A 197 16.80 -25.78 -5.91
C LEU A 197 17.28 -27.12 -6.50
N PRO A 198 18.60 -27.40 -6.44
CA PRO A 198 19.13 -28.72 -6.79
C PRO A 198 18.43 -29.83 -5.99
N GLN A 199 18.19 -30.98 -6.64
CA GLN A 199 17.45 -32.10 -6.05
C GLN A 199 17.96 -32.49 -4.65
N VAL A 200 19.28 -32.60 -4.48
CA VAL A 200 19.90 -32.98 -3.20
C VAL A 200 19.54 -32.00 -2.09
N ILE A 201 19.51 -30.70 -2.40
CA ILE A 201 19.16 -29.65 -1.43
C ILE A 201 17.64 -29.66 -1.18
N PHE A 202 16.83 -29.75 -2.24
CA PHE A 202 15.38 -29.74 -2.15
C PHE A 202 14.85 -30.85 -1.23
N GLN A 203 15.43 -32.05 -1.29
CA GLN A 203 15.05 -33.19 -0.45
C GLN A 203 15.28 -32.96 1.05
N THR A 204 16.21 -32.07 1.43
CA THR A 204 16.49 -31.74 2.83
C THR A 204 15.50 -30.73 3.45
N LEU A 205 14.65 -30.11 2.64
CA LEU A 205 13.69 -29.12 3.10
C LEU A 205 12.53 -29.74 3.89
N PRO A 206 11.86 -28.96 4.77
CA PRO A 206 10.60 -29.33 5.39
C PRO A 206 9.53 -29.72 4.35
N GLU A 207 8.68 -30.70 4.69
CA GLU A 207 7.63 -31.21 3.78
C GLU A 207 6.71 -30.10 3.29
N GLU A 208 6.35 -29.14 4.15
CA GLU A 208 5.48 -28.03 3.77
C GLU A 208 6.06 -27.20 2.62
N MET A 209 7.38 -27.02 2.60
CA MET A 209 8.05 -26.26 1.54
C MET A 209 8.13 -27.09 0.26
N LYS A 210 8.35 -28.40 0.38
CA LYS A 210 8.36 -29.33 -0.76
C LYS A 210 6.99 -29.49 -1.42
N GLU A 211 5.91 -29.37 -0.64
CA GLU A 211 4.53 -29.32 -1.11
C GLU A 211 4.16 -27.98 -1.79
N GLY A 212 5.11 -27.04 -1.91
CA GLY A 212 4.89 -25.77 -2.59
C GLY A 212 4.21 -24.72 -1.72
N LYS A 213 4.33 -24.78 -0.39
CA LYS A 213 3.74 -23.78 0.51
C LYS A 213 4.22 -22.36 0.12
N PRO A 214 3.29 -21.40 0.00
CA PRO A 214 3.65 -20.02 -0.31
C PRO A 214 4.43 -19.36 0.84
N LEU A 215 5.60 -18.84 0.51
CA LEU A 215 6.51 -18.12 1.41
C LEU A 215 6.32 -16.62 1.21
N ARG A 216 6.03 -15.92 2.31
CA ARG A 216 5.73 -14.47 2.28
C ARG A 216 6.97 -13.65 2.60
N VAL A 217 7.04 -12.47 1.99
CA VAL A 217 8.01 -11.44 2.36
C VAL A 217 7.26 -10.15 2.73
N TYR A 218 7.72 -9.51 3.79
CA TYR A 218 7.15 -8.28 4.36
C TYR A 218 8.12 -7.13 4.05
N PRO A 219 7.90 -6.38 2.96
CA PRO A 219 8.74 -5.26 2.61
C PRO A 219 8.52 -4.09 3.59
N VAL A 220 9.59 -3.48 4.06
CA VAL A 220 9.56 -2.23 4.85
C VAL A 220 10.60 -1.25 4.32
N LEU A 221 10.23 0.02 4.20
CA LEU A 221 11.08 1.11 3.72
C LEU A 221 11.39 2.11 4.84
N PHE A 222 12.66 2.35 5.11
CA PHE A 222 13.11 3.46 5.95
C PHE A 222 14.00 4.40 5.14
N ASN A 223 13.73 5.70 5.24
CA ASN A 223 14.46 6.74 4.52
C ASN A 223 15.08 7.75 5.48
N VAL A 224 16.35 8.08 5.26
CA VAL A 224 16.99 9.27 5.82
C VAL A 224 17.94 9.82 4.76
N GLY A 225 17.66 11.01 4.24
CA GLY A 225 18.55 11.67 3.28
C GLY A 225 19.93 11.99 3.88
N ILE A 226 21.02 11.61 3.20
CA ILE A 226 22.40 11.88 3.66
C ILE A 226 23.19 12.64 2.60
N ASN A 227 22.82 13.90 2.33
CA ASN A 227 23.55 14.82 1.46
C ASN A 227 23.25 16.30 1.81
N GLU A 228 23.83 17.23 1.06
CA GLU A 228 23.60 18.68 1.22
C GLU A 228 22.15 19.06 0.89
N GLN A 229 21.54 18.41 -0.11
CA GLN A 229 20.15 18.64 -0.50
C GLN A 229 19.17 18.30 0.63
N GLN A 230 19.44 17.25 1.42
CA GLN A 230 18.66 16.96 2.62
C GLN A 230 18.84 18.05 3.68
N THR A 231 20.02 18.64 3.82
CA THR A 231 20.20 19.79 4.73
C THR A 231 19.34 20.98 4.30
N ILE A 232 19.17 21.18 2.98
CA ILE A 232 18.28 22.21 2.44
C ILE A 232 16.82 21.85 2.75
N ALA A 233 16.41 20.59 2.51
CA ALA A 233 15.06 20.11 2.82
C ALA A 233 14.70 20.34 4.30
N GLU A 234 15.58 19.96 5.23
CA GLU A 234 15.33 20.11 6.67
C GLU A 234 15.28 21.57 7.14
N ARG A 235 15.92 22.50 6.41
CA ARG A 235 15.96 23.93 6.78
C ARG A 235 14.87 24.74 6.10
N PHE A 236 14.54 24.43 4.85
CA PHE A 236 13.73 25.27 3.98
C PHE A 236 12.68 24.51 3.16
N GLY A 237 12.70 23.17 3.19
CA GLY A 237 11.80 22.32 2.43
C GLY A 237 10.80 21.56 3.30
N ASP A 238 10.19 20.54 2.70
CA ASP A 238 9.25 19.63 3.37
C ASP A 238 9.88 18.24 3.53
N ILE A 239 9.86 17.73 4.76
CA ILE A 239 10.33 16.38 5.10
C ILE A 239 9.18 15.43 5.45
N SER A 240 7.92 15.86 5.28
CA SER A 240 6.72 15.10 5.65
C SER A 240 6.63 13.74 4.96
N LEU A 241 7.12 13.63 3.72
CA LEU A 241 7.19 12.36 2.98
C LEU A 241 8.06 11.35 3.73
N GLN A 242 9.25 11.76 4.16
CA GLN A 242 10.15 10.89 4.93
C GLN A 242 9.54 10.49 6.28
N GLU A 243 8.95 11.45 7.01
CA GLU A 243 8.31 11.18 8.30
C GLU A 243 7.16 10.17 8.16
N ARG A 244 6.29 10.36 7.16
CA ARG A 244 5.18 9.44 6.86
C ARG A 244 5.68 8.04 6.48
N ILE A 245 6.67 7.94 5.60
CA ILE A 245 7.25 6.66 5.19
C ILE A 245 7.80 5.93 6.41
N ASN A 246 8.63 6.59 7.23
CA ASN A 246 9.26 5.96 8.38
C ASN A 246 8.23 5.55 9.45
N GLN A 247 7.22 6.39 9.72
CA GLN A 247 6.14 6.09 10.66
C GLN A 247 5.33 4.88 10.20
N ARG A 248 4.90 4.86 8.94
CA ARG A 248 4.10 3.75 8.40
C ARG A 248 4.87 2.43 8.41
N ASN A 249 6.15 2.47 8.05
CA ASN A 249 6.98 1.25 7.97
C ASN A 249 7.44 0.75 9.34
N PHE A 250 7.53 1.63 10.35
CA PHE A 250 7.67 1.21 11.73
C PHE A 250 6.49 0.35 12.19
N GLU A 251 5.26 0.77 11.94
CA GLU A 251 4.05 0.00 12.28
C GLU A 251 4.02 -1.37 11.58
N LEU A 252 4.44 -1.43 10.31
CA LEU A 252 4.54 -2.70 9.57
C LEU A 252 5.58 -3.64 10.16
N LEU A 253 6.75 -3.11 10.54
CA LEU A 253 7.81 -3.88 11.17
C LEU A 253 7.39 -4.41 12.55
N GLU A 254 6.71 -3.59 13.35
CA GLU A 254 6.18 -3.97 14.66
C GLU A 254 5.10 -5.06 14.53
N ALA A 255 4.18 -4.93 13.57
CA ALA A 255 3.16 -5.94 13.28
C ALA A 255 3.77 -7.28 12.84
N TYR A 256 4.82 -7.24 12.00
CA TYR A 256 5.58 -8.42 11.62
C TYR A 256 6.24 -9.07 12.85
N TYR A 257 6.92 -8.29 13.70
CA TYR A 257 7.55 -8.81 14.91
C TYR A 257 6.55 -9.49 15.85
N LYS A 258 5.37 -8.88 16.05
CA LYS A 258 4.30 -9.49 16.83
C LYS A 258 3.89 -10.86 16.27
N THR A 259 3.61 -10.92 14.97
CA THR A 259 3.24 -12.17 14.29
C THR A 259 4.33 -13.24 14.41
N LEU A 260 5.61 -12.84 14.31
CA LEU A 260 6.75 -13.72 14.46
C LEU A 260 6.81 -14.29 15.89
N SER A 261 6.71 -13.42 16.90
CA SER A 261 6.81 -13.81 18.32
C SER A 261 5.69 -14.74 18.78
N GLU A 262 4.52 -14.69 18.14
CA GLU A 262 3.40 -15.58 18.42
C GLU A 262 3.59 -17.00 17.83
N LYS A 263 4.34 -17.12 16.73
CA LYS A 263 4.46 -18.35 15.94
C LYS A 263 5.81 -19.07 16.09
N VAL A 264 6.86 -18.33 16.43
CA VAL A 264 8.24 -18.83 16.50
C VAL A 264 8.85 -18.41 17.84
N PRO A 265 9.38 -19.36 18.64
CA PRO A 265 10.10 -19.03 19.86
C PRO A 265 11.29 -18.09 19.57
N LEU A 266 11.49 -17.05 20.37
CA LEU A 266 12.51 -16.03 20.11
C LEU A 266 13.94 -16.58 20.19
N GLU A 267 14.14 -17.72 20.87
CA GLU A 267 15.41 -18.45 20.95
C GLU A 267 15.82 -19.06 19.59
N CYS A 268 14.88 -19.18 18.66
CA CYS A 268 15.13 -19.64 17.29
C CYS A 268 15.70 -18.52 16.39
N LEU A 269 15.71 -17.27 16.86
CA LEU A 269 16.29 -16.15 16.11
C LEU A 269 17.82 -16.12 16.24
N PRO A 270 18.54 -15.51 15.29
CA PRO A 270 19.99 -15.48 15.35
C PRO A 270 20.47 -14.77 16.61
N CYS A 271 21.39 -15.41 17.33
CA CYS A 271 21.99 -14.86 18.53
C CYS A 271 23.22 -14.02 18.15
N PHE A 272 23.13 -12.73 18.39
CA PHE A 272 24.22 -11.76 18.19
C PHE A 272 24.94 -11.52 19.53
N GLN A 273 26.23 -11.17 19.50
CA GLN A 273 27.01 -10.93 20.73
C GLN A 273 26.48 -9.75 21.53
N THR A 274 25.97 -8.74 20.83
CA THR A 274 25.21 -7.65 21.44
C THR A 274 23.86 -8.15 21.93
N ARG A 275 23.60 -8.07 23.24
CA ARG A 275 22.39 -8.64 23.88
C ARG A 275 21.14 -7.76 23.85
N THR A 276 21.14 -6.60 23.19
CA THR A 276 19.98 -5.70 23.18
C THR A 276 18.74 -6.41 22.65
N ASN A 277 17.65 -6.39 23.40
CA ASN A 277 16.45 -7.12 23.00
C ASN A 277 15.82 -6.46 21.76
N ILE A 278 15.25 -7.25 20.84
CA ILE A 278 14.52 -6.74 19.68
C ILE A 278 13.38 -5.79 20.11
N LYS A 279 12.72 -6.07 21.23
CA LYS A 279 11.67 -5.19 21.76
C LYS A 279 12.20 -3.81 22.13
N GLU A 280 13.35 -3.75 22.83
CA GLU A 280 14.02 -2.49 23.17
C GLU A 280 14.47 -1.73 21.92
N LEU A 281 14.94 -2.45 20.90
CA LEU A 281 15.29 -1.85 19.61
C LEU A 281 14.06 -1.28 18.90
N LEU A 282 12.91 -1.97 18.93
CA LEU A 282 11.65 -1.46 18.37
C LEU A 282 11.18 -0.21 19.11
N GLU A 283 11.23 -0.20 20.44
CA GLU A 283 10.92 1.00 21.26
C GLU A 283 11.86 2.17 20.88
N THR A 284 13.15 1.88 20.75
CA THR A 284 14.16 2.87 20.30
C THR A 284 13.88 3.39 18.90
N LEU A 285 13.51 2.50 17.97
CA LEU A 285 13.15 2.88 16.60
C LEU A 285 11.91 3.76 16.58
N GLY A 286 10.85 3.38 17.29
CA GLY A 286 9.62 4.17 17.41
C GLY A 286 9.89 5.57 17.97
N GLN A 287 10.73 5.68 19.00
CA GLN A 287 11.16 6.96 19.54
C GLN A 287 11.93 7.78 18.49
N ASN A 288 12.86 7.16 17.75
CA ASN A 288 13.67 7.83 16.74
C ASN A 288 12.85 8.33 15.54
N VAL A 289 11.80 7.61 15.17
CA VAL A 289 10.91 7.97 14.04
C VAL A 289 10.07 9.21 14.37
N VAL A 290 9.64 9.37 15.63
CA VAL A 290 8.86 10.54 16.07
C VAL A 290 9.77 11.72 16.48
N THR A 291 11.02 11.43 16.87
CA THR A 291 11.95 12.46 17.33
C THR A 291 12.45 13.34 16.18
N LYS A 292 12.23 14.64 16.31
CA LYS A 292 12.75 15.65 15.37
C LYS A 292 14.25 15.89 15.56
N LYS A 293 15.06 15.00 14.99
CA LYS A 293 16.52 15.11 14.92
C LYS A 293 16.96 15.24 13.47
N ARG A 294 17.83 16.21 13.18
CA ARG A 294 18.41 16.40 11.83
C ARG A 294 19.15 15.16 11.40
N LYS A 295 18.88 14.68 10.19
CA LYS A 295 19.44 13.48 9.57
C LYS A 295 19.57 12.35 10.58
N ASN A 296 18.45 11.94 11.19
CA ASN A 296 18.45 10.94 12.24
C ASN A 296 18.80 9.54 11.71
N VAL A 297 20.07 9.30 11.40
CA VAL A 297 20.60 8.05 10.85
C VAL A 297 20.40 6.85 11.78
N GLU A 298 20.11 7.08 13.06
CA GLU A 298 19.74 6.04 14.03
C GLU A 298 18.50 5.26 13.59
N ILE A 299 17.59 5.88 12.83
CA ILE A 299 16.43 5.19 12.25
C ILE A 299 16.91 4.04 11.35
N LEU A 300 17.84 4.32 10.45
CA LEU A 300 18.37 3.35 9.50
C LEU A 300 19.19 2.26 10.22
N TRP A 301 20.06 2.69 11.14
CA TRP A 301 20.89 1.79 11.94
C TRP A 301 20.06 0.82 12.78
N THR A 302 19.05 1.34 13.49
CA THR A 302 18.19 0.54 14.37
C THR A 302 17.30 -0.40 13.54
N ALA A 303 16.68 0.09 12.47
CA ALA A 303 15.87 -0.74 11.57
C ALA A 303 16.70 -1.87 10.93
N GLY A 304 17.93 -1.57 10.50
CA GLY A 304 18.84 -2.57 9.96
C GLY A 304 19.27 -3.61 11.00
N THR A 305 19.55 -3.18 12.23
CA THR A 305 19.87 -4.08 13.34
C THR A 305 18.70 -5.02 13.66
N ILE A 306 17.48 -4.48 13.75
CA ILE A 306 16.26 -5.28 13.94
C ILE A 306 16.11 -6.28 12.80
N CYS A 307 16.23 -5.85 11.54
CA CYS A 307 16.09 -6.73 10.39
C CYS A 307 17.05 -7.92 10.45
N ARG A 308 18.31 -7.73 10.85
CA ARG A 308 19.29 -8.82 11.03
C ARG A 308 18.88 -9.81 12.13
N ARG A 309 18.47 -9.27 13.29
CA ARG A 309 17.97 -10.08 14.42
C ARG A 309 16.69 -10.85 14.07
N LEU A 310 15.94 -10.41 13.07
CA LEU A 310 14.74 -11.08 12.58
C LEU A 310 14.98 -11.99 11.37
N ASN A 311 16.23 -12.37 11.06
CA ASN A 311 16.55 -13.18 9.88
C ASN A 311 16.11 -12.54 8.55
N GLY A 312 15.93 -11.22 8.52
CA GLY A 312 15.47 -10.49 7.35
C GLY A 312 16.54 -10.29 6.28
N ILE A 313 16.10 -9.70 5.18
CA ILE A 313 16.92 -9.32 4.03
C ILE A 313 17.10 -7.80 4.06
N ARG A 314 18.32 -7.32 3.83
CA ARG A 314 18.59 -5.88 3.81
C ARG A 314 19.04 -5.39 2.45
N PHE A 315 18.49 -4.25 2.06
CA PHE A 315 18.82 -3.53 0.84
C PHE A 315 19.18 -2.10 1.19
N THR A 316 20.23 -1.56 0.57
CA THR A 316 20.65 -0.17 0.76
C THR A 316 20.77 0.52 -0.59
N SER A 317 20.08 1.65 -0.76
CA SER A 317 20.07 2.38 -2.03
C SER A 317 20.18 3.89 -1.83
N CYS A 318 20.77 4.53 -2.83
CA CYS A 318 20.75 5.98 -3.04
C CYS A 318 20.58 6.23 -4.53
N LYS A 319 20.53 7.49 -4.96
CA LYS A 319 20.29 7.88 -6.37
C LYS A 319 21.16 7.14 -7.39
N SER A 320 22.46 6.95 -7.12
CA SER A 320 23.42 6.34 -8.06
C SER A 320 24.00 5.01 -7.61
N ALA A 321 23.69 4.57 -6.39
CA ALA A 321 24.32 3.42 -5.73
C ALA A 321 25.86 3.47 -5.61
N LYS A 322 26.48 4.65 -5.79
CA LYS A 322 27.94 4.83 -5.70
C LYS A 322 28.37 5.29 -4.30
N ASP A 323 28.45 6.61 -4.08
CA ASP A 323 29.14 7.16 -2.91
C ASP A 323 28.38 6.88 -1.60
N ARG A 324 27.12 7.32 -1.48
CA ARG A 324 26.33 7.16 -0.26
C ARG A 324 26.07 5.69 0.08
N THR A 325 25.72 4.89 -0.93
CA THR A 325 25.51 3.44 -0.76
C THR A 325 26.79 2.74 -0.33
N SER A 326 27.91 2.96 -1.02
CA SER A 326 29.20 2.36 -0.64
C SER A 326 29.63 2.79 0.77
N MET A 327 29.46 4.07 1.12
CA MET A 327 29.75 4.57 2.47
C MET A 327 28.90 3.91 3.56
N SER A 328 27.61 3.68 3.30
CA SER A 328 26.69 3.00 4.24
C SER A 328 27.06 1.52 4.37
N VAL A 329 27.21 0.81 3.25
CA VAL A 329 27.53 -0.62 3.22
C VAL A 329 28.89 -0.92 3.87
N THR A 330 29.92 -0.12 3.59
CA THR A 330 31.25 -0.28 4.20
C THR A 330 31.23 -0.06 5.71
N LEU A 331 30.55 1.00 6.17
CA LEU A 331 30.40 1.29 7.59
C LEU A 331 29.71 0.14 8.32
N GLU A 332 28.65 -0.36 7.71
CA GLU A 332 27.88 -1.47 8.22
C GLU A 332 28.65 -2.79 8.26
N GLN A 333 29.39 -3.14 7.20
CA GLN A 333 30.22 -4.34 7.21
C GLN A 333 31.30 -4.27 8.30
N CYS A 334 31.98 -3.13 8.45
CA CYS A 334 32.95 -2.94 9.53
C CYS A 334 32.33 -3.04 10.92
N ALA A 335 31.13 -2.50 11.10
CA ALA A 335 30.42 -2.61 12.37
C ALA A 335 30.00 -4.04 12.68
N LEU A 336 29.57 -4.82 11.69
CA LEU A 336 29.33 -6.26 11.87
C LEU A 336 30.60 -7.01 12.27
N LEU A 337 31.74 -6.68 11.64
CA LEU A 337 33.02 -7.28 12.03
C LEU A 337 33.38 -6.95 13.48
N ARG A 338 33.15 -5.72 13.92
CA ARG A 338 33.39 -5.29 15.31
C ARG A 338 32.46 -5.97 16.28
N ASP A 339 31.16 -5.99 15.97
CA ASP A 339 30.12 -6.40 16.92
C ASP A 339 29.99 -7.93 16.99
N GLU A 340 30.26 -8.64 15.90
CA GLU A 340 30.01 -10.09 15.80
C GLU A 340 31.25 -10.94 15.52
N HIS A 341 32.34 -10.34 15.02
CA HIS A 341 33.58 -11.04 14.65
C HIS A 341 34.82 -10.51 15.37
N GLN A 342 34.63 -9.83 16.51
CA GLN A 342 35.69 -9.40 17.43
C GLN A 342 36.77 -8.53 16.78
N LEU A 343 36.43 -7.76 15.73
CA LEU A 343 37.35 -6.77 15.19
C LEU A 343 37.68 -5.75 16.28
N SER A 344 38.98 -5.57 16.54
CA SER A 344 39.48 -4.60 17.52
C SER A 344 38.97 -3.20 17.20
N LYS A 345 38.61 -2.45 18.25
CA LYS A 345 38.22 -1.03 18.14
C LYS A 345 39.33 -0.19 17.50
N ASP A 346 40.59 -0.53 17.78
CA ASP A 346 41.75 0.18 17.24
C ASP A 346 41.91 -0.04 15.73
N SER A 347 41.45 -1.20 15.22
CA SER A 347 41.50 -1.55 13.80
C SER A 347 40.26 -1.11 13.02
N PHE A 348 39.23 -0.57 13.70
CA PHE A 348 37.95 -0.25 13.05
C PHE A 348 38.10 0.77 11.93
N VAL A 349 38.78 1.89 12.19
CA VAL A 349 38.99 2.97 11.21
C VAL A 349 39.83 2.46 10.04
N GLN A 350 40.90 1.71 10.31
CA GLN A 350 41.76 1.14 9.28
C GLN A 350 41.00 0.14 8.39
N ALA A 351 40.17 -0.71 8.98
CA ALA A 351 39.33 -1.65 8.22
C ALA A 351 38.32 -0.90 7.33
N LEU A 352 37.69 0.14 7.87
CA LEU A 352 36.73 0.96 7.15
C LEU A 352 37.36 1.67 5.95
N ASP A 353 38.52 2.28 6.14
CA ASP A 353 39.26 2.96 5.08
C ASP A 353 39.75 1.97 4.00
N CYS A 354 40.18 0.77 4.41
CA CYS A 354 40.55 -0.30 3.48
C CYS A 354 39.36 -0.75 2.62
N MET A 355 38.18 -0.97 3.23
CA MET A 355 36.98 -1.33 2.49
C MET A 355 36.56 -0.23 1.52
N ARG A 356 36.58 1.04 1.95
CA ARG A 356 36.17 2.17 1.10
C ARG A 356 37.12 2.41 -0.07
N SER A 357 38.43 2.30 0.15
CA SER A 357 39.45 2.48 -0.90
C SER A 357 39.47 1.37 -1.94
N ARG A 358 39.11 0.14 -1.55
CA ARG A 358 39.09 -1.01 -2.48
C ARG A 358 37.73 -1.25 -3.14
N LEU A 359 36.62 -0.99 -2.45
CA LEU A 359 35.27 -1.10 -3.05
C LEU A 359 34.97 0.02 -4.05
N THR A 360 35.69 1.14 -3.99
CA THR A 360 35.66 2.18 -5.02
C THR A 360 36.49 1.83 -6.26
N GLN A 361 37.32 0.78 -6.20
CA GLN A 361 38.08 0.21 -7.32
C GLN A 361 37.40 -1.03 -7.93
N GLY A 362 36.13 -1.31 -7.59
CA GLY A 362 35.37 -2.37 -8.23
C GLY A 362 34.99 -1.96 -9.65
N ASP A 363 35.65 -2.58 -10.63
CA ASP A 363 35.25 -2.64 -12.05
C ASP A 363 33.81 -3.14 -12.24
#